data_AF-A0A925EV20-F1
#
_entry.id   AF-A0A925EV20-F1
#
_cell.length_a   1.000
_cell.length_b   1.000
_cell.length_c   1.000
_cell.angle_alpha   90.00
_cell.angle_beta   90.00
_cell.angle_gamma   90.00
#
_symmetry.space_group_name_H-M   'P 1'
#
loop_
_entity.id
_entity.type
_entity.pdbx_description
1 polymer ?
#
loop_
_entity_poly.entity_id
_entity_poly.type
_entity_poly.pdbx_seq_one_letter_code
_entity_poly.pdbx_strand_id
1 'polypeptide(L)'
;SLFDTLESLREEDLSRIIYIRNEGMTVEDAIIRQLCHYSYHVGQIVYKGKQLSNGNWKTLSIARNDSTAYNFKKFEQIKEEKHFLDSLLDESR
;
A
#
# COMPACT_ATOMS: atom_id res chain seq x y z
N SER A 1 -16.25 -11.43 -7.95
CA SER A 1 -15.68 -10.89 -6.70
C SER A 1 -15.05 -9.51 -6.99
N LEU A 2 -14.55 -8.76 -6.00
CA LEU A 2 -13.81 -7.51 -6.27
C LEU A 2 -12.64 -7.76 -7.24
N PHE A 3 -11.86 -8.81 -6.99
CA PHE A 3 -10.67 -9.13 -7.76
C PHE A 3 -11.02 -9.57 -9.19
N ASP A 4 -12.02 -10.45 -9.36
CA ASP A 4 -12.45 -10.87 -10.71
C ASP A 4 -12.95 -9.67 -11.54
N THR A 5 -13.58 -8.68 -10.88
CA THR A 5 -14.02 -7.45 -11.55
C THR A 5 -12.84 -6.60 -11.98
N LEU A 6 -11.85 -6.39 -11.10
CA LEU A 6 -10.63 -5.64 -11.44
C LEU A 6 -9.83 -6.32 -12.56
N GLU A 7 -9.72 -7.66 -12.53
CA GLU A 7 -9.05 -8.44 -13.58
C GLU A 7 -9.78 -8.37 -14.93
N SER A 8 -11.09 -8.15 -14.93
CA SER A 8 -11.88 -8.07 -16.17
C SER A 8 -11.83 -6.70 -16.87
N LEU A 9 -11.28 -5.67 -16.22
CA LEU A 9 -11.20 -4.32 -16.78
C LEU A 9 -10.21 -4.25 -17.94
N ARG A 10 -10.59 -3.52 -18.99
CA ARG A 10 -9.70 -3.15 -20.10
C ARG A 10 -9.18 -1.74 -19.92
N GLU A 11 -8.12 -1.39 -20.65
CA GLU A 11 -7.53 -0.06 -20.60
C GLU A 11 -8.57 1.03 -20.94
N GLU A 12 -9.41 0.75 -21.95
CA GLU A 12 -10.50 1.66 -22.33
C GLU A 12 -11.51 1.91 -21.19
N ASP A 13 -11.72 0.92 -20.30
CA ASP A 13 -12.67 1.03 -19.20
C ASP A 13 -12.23 2.05 -18.15
N LEU A 14 -10.92 2.27 -17.97
CA LEU A 14 -10.38 3.17 -16.96
C LEU A 14 -10.85 4.61 -17.14
N SER A 15 -11.05 5.02 -18.40
CA SER A 15 -11.51 6.36 -18.76
C SER A 15 -13.03 6.57 -18.66
N ARG A 16 -13.81 5.51 -18.43
CA ARG A 16 -15.28 5.58 -18.38
C ARG A 16 -15.72 6.39 -17.16
N ILE A 17 -16.70 7.26 -17.37
CA ILE A 17 -17.31 8.01 -16.26
C ILE A 17 -18.30 7.13 -15.51
N ILE A 18 -18.09 7.03 -14.21
CA ILE A 18 -19.03 6.46 -13.24
C ILE A 18 -19.44 7.53 -12.24
N TYR A 19 -20.53 7.27 -11.52
CA TYR A 19 -21.05 8.19 -10.53
C TYR A 19 -20.96 7.57 -9.15
N ILE A 20 -20.26 8.24 -8.23
CA ILE A 20 -20.25 7.92 -6.81
C ILE A 20 -20.92 9.08 -6.09
N ARG A 21 -22.08 8.84 -5.48
CA ARG A 21 -22.88 9.89 -4.81
C ARG A 21 -23.20 11.08 -5.74
N ASN A 22 -23.52 10.78 -7.01
CA ASN A 22 -23.77 11.75 -8.08
C ASN A 22 -22.57 12.61 -8.49
N GLU A 23 -21.37 12.32 -7.99
CA GLU A 23 -20.14 12.93 -8.47
C GLU A 23 -19.57 12.06 -9.58
N GLY A 24 -19.48 12.62 -10.78
CA GLY A 24 -18.89 11.95 -11.95
C GLY A 24 -17.37 11.90 -11.83
N MET A 25 -16.80 10.72 -11.97
CA MET A 25 -15.35 10.50 -11.98
C MET A 25 -15.01 9.32 -12.88
N THR A 26 -13.76 9.20 -13.30
CA THR A 26 -13.32 8.04 -14.08
C THR A 26 -13.29 6.77 -13.23
N VAL A 27 -13.29 5.60 -13.87
CA VAL A 27 -13.06 4.32 -13.16
C VAL A 27 -11.68 4.33 -12.49
N GLU A 28 -10.66 4.89 -13.13
CA GLU A 28 -9.33 5.08 -12.55
C GLU A 28 -9.38 5.91 -11.26
N ASP A 29 -10.02 7.08 -11.29
CA ASP A 29 -10.19 7.94 -10.10
C ASP A 29 -10.89 7.20 -8.96
N ALA A 30 -11.92 6.41 -9.29
CA ALA A 30 -12.65 5.63 -8.30
C ALA A 30 -11.77 4.55 -7.64
N ILE A 31 -10.91 3.88 -8.42
CA ILE A 31 -9.95 2.89 -7.90
C ILE A 31 -8.93 3.57 -6.99
N ILE A 32 -8.34 4.69 -7.44
CA ILE A 32 -7.36 5.46 -6.66
C ILE A 32 -8.01 5.96 -5.36
N ARG A 33 -9.22 6.51 -5.44
CA ARG A 33 -9.99 6.96 -4.26
C ARG A 33 -10.16 5.83 -3.25
N GLN A 34 -10.48 4.62 -3.70
CA GLN A 34 -10.63 3.45 -2.83
C GLN A 34 -9.29 3.01 -2.22
N LEU A 35 -8.21 3.01 -3.00
CA LEU A 35 -6.86 2.70 -2.52
C LEU A 35 -6.40 3.67 -1.42
N CYS A 36 -6.65 4.98 -1.60
CA CYS A 36 -6.38 6.00 -0.59
C CYS A 36 -7.20 5.78 0.68
N HIS A 37 -8.48 5.41 0.54
CA HIS A 37 -9.36 5.12 1.67
C HIS A 37 -8.87 3.92 2.50
N TYR A 38 -8.38 2.87 1.85
CA TYR A 38 -7.75 1.74 2.55
C TYR A 38 -6.50 2.16 3.31
N SER A 39 -5.61 2.91 2.67
CA SER A 39 -4.40 3.44 3.33
C SER A 39 -4.74 4.26 4.59
N TYR A 40 -5.80 5.07 4.52
CA TYR A 40 -6.29 5.85 5.66
C TYR A 40 -6.74 4.96 6.84
N HIS A 41 -7.56 3.95 6.57
CA HIS A 41 -8.04 3.04 7.61
C HIS A 41 -6.93 2.13 8.16
N VAL A 42 -6.01 1.67 7.32
CA VAL A 42 -4.80 0.95 7.79
C VAL A 42 -4.01 1.83 8.74
N GLY A 43 -3.82 3.11 8.42
CA GLY A 43 -3.19 4.08 9.32
C GLY A 43 -3.90 4.21 10.67
N GLN A 44 -5.24 4.29 10.68
CA GLN A 44 -6.03 4.33 11.91
C GLN A 44 -5.85 3.06 12.75
N ILE A 45 -5.86 1.89 12.13
CA ILE A 45 -5.64 0.58 12.79
C ILE A 45 -4.25 0.52 13.42
N VAL A 46 -3.21 0.88 12.66
CA VAL A 46 -1.82 0.92 13.13
C VAL A 46 -1.67 1.88 14.32
N TYR A 47 -2.26 3.08 14.22
CA TYR A 47 -2.21 4.06 15.29
C TYR A 47 -2.86 3.53 16.58
N LYS A 48 -4.03 2.91 16.46
CA LYS A 48 -4.73 2.31 17.60
C LYS A 48 -3.93 1.15 18.19
N GLY A 49 -3.38 0.27 17.36
CA GLY A 49 -2.52 -0.83 17.80
C GLY A 49 -1.29 -0.34 18.57
N LYS A 50 -0.67 0.75 18.08
CA LYS A 50 0.45 1.40 18.77
C LYS A 50 0.05 1.92 20.15
N GLN A 51 -1.09 2.58 20.28
CA GLN A 51 -1.59 3.05 21.57
C GLN A 51 -1.83 1.88 22.54
N LEU A 52 -2.43 0.79 22.06
CA LEU A 52 -2.76 -0.39 22.89
C LEU A 52 -1.52 -1.19 23.31
N SER A 53 -0.42 -1.09 22.57
CA SER A 53 0.83 -1.81 22.88
C SER A 53 1.57 -1.32 24.14
N ASN A 54 1.11 -0.23 24.78
CA ASN A 54 1.67 0.32 26.02
C ASN A 54 3.21 0.49 26.00
N GLY A 55 3.76 0.97 24.88
CA GLY A 55 5.20 1.20 24.72
C GLY A 55 5.98 0.01 24.16
N ASN A 56 5.37 -1.18 24.05
CA ASN A 56 5.97 -2.36 23.45
C ASN A 56 5.76 -2.44 21.92
N TRP A 57 5.47 -1.31 21.27
CA TRP A 57 5.29 -1.27 19.82
C TRP A 57 6.61 -1.55 19.09
N LYS A 58 6.66 -2.65 18.35
CA LYS A 58 7.73 -2.88 17.37
C LYS A 58 7.43 -2.08 16.09
N THR A 59 8.38 -1.28 15.62
CA THR A 59 8.23 -0.55 14.35
C THR A 59 7.95 -1.52 13.20
N LEU A 60 7.01 -1.16 12.32
CA LEU A 60 6.64 -1.94 11.12
C LEU A 60 7.47 -1.57 9.88
N SER A 61 8.34 -0.56 10.02
CA SER A 61 9.27 -0.12 9.00
C SER A 61 10.60 0.26 9.67
N ILE A 62 11.36 1.17 9.08
CA ILE A 62 12.63 1.65 9.62
C ILE A 62 12.39 2.41 10.93
N ALA A 63 13.13 2.05 11.98
CA ALA A 63 13.04 2.73 13.26
C ALA A 63 13.46 4.21 13.13
N ARG A 64 12.96 5.03 14.06
CA ARG A 64 13.26 6.46 14.05
C ARG A 64 14.78 6.68 14.14
N ASN A 65 15.30 7.51 13.24
CA ASN A 65 16.73 7.84 13.08
C ASN A 65 17.60 6.76 12.42
N ASP A 66 17.05 5.60 12.02
CA ASP A 66 17.84 4.52 11.41
C ASP A 66 17.84 4.54 9.87
N SER A 67 17.16 5.50 9.24
CA SER A 67 17.05 5.60 7.77
C SER A 67 18.39 5.66 7.06
N THR A 68 19.38 6.38 7.61
CA THR A 68 20.72 6.48 7.00
C THR A 68 21.41 5.13 6.93
N ALA A 69 21.42 4.38 8.03
CA ALA A 69 22.06 3.06 8.09
C ALA A 69 21.31 2.03 7.23
N TYR A 70 19.98 2.07 7.22
CA TYR A 70 19.16 1.23 6.35
C TYR A 70 19.44 1.49 4.87
N ASN A 71 19.45 2.76 4.45
CA ASN A 71 19.69 3.16 3.07
C ASN A 71 21.11 2.79 2.60
N PHE A 72 22.12 2.98 3.46
CA PHE A 72 23.50 2.58 3.16
C PHE A 72 23.56 1.09 2.78
N LYS A 73 23.02 0.21 3.63
CA LYS A 73 22.96 -1.24 3.36
C LYS A 73 22.18 -1.58 2.09
N LYS A 74 21.07 -0.87 1.82
CA LYS A 74 20.25 -1.10 0.64
C LYS A 74 20.95 -0.70 -0.66
N PHE A 75 21.74 0.38 -0.64
CA PHE A 75 22.46 0.84 -1.82
C PHE A 75 23.77 0.08 -2.08
N GLU A 76 24.28 -0.68 -1.12
CA GLU A 76 25.37 -1.65 -1.34
C GLU A 76 24.92 -2.88 -2.14
N GLN A 77 23.61 -3.16 -2.18
CA GLN A 77 23.05 -4.28 -2.93
C GLN A 77 23.02 -3.96 -4.43
N ILE A 78 23.21 -4.99 -5.25
CA ILE A 78 23.07 -4.88 -6.70
C ILE A 78 21.62 -4.56 -7.02
N LYS A 79 21.39 -3.65 -7.98
CA LYS A 79 20.05 -3.34 -8.46
C LYS A 79 19.43 -4.58 -9.07
N GLU A 80 18.22 -4.89 -8.65
CA GLU A 80 17.44 -6.02 -9.12
C GLU A 80 16.03 -5.57 -9.51
N GLU A 81 15.52 -6.13 -10.59
CA GLU A 81 14.11 -5.99 -10.97
C GLU A 81 13.36 -7.19 -10.39
N LYS A 82 12.69 -6.97 -9.26
CA LYS A 82 11.84 -7.98 -8.62
C LYS A 82 10.53 -7.39 -8.18
N HIS A 83 9.50 -8.23 -8.09
CA HIS A 83 8.22 -7.78 -7.60
C HIS A 83 8.33 -7.52 -6.09
N PHE A 84 7.70 -6.46 -5.59
CA PHE A 84 7.81 -6.05 -4.19
C PHE A 84 7.41 -7.18 -3.21
N LEU A 85 6.37 -7.95 -3.56
CA LEU A 85 5.89 -9.05 -2.71
C LEU A 85 6.89 -10.20 -2.57
N ASP A 86 7.77 -10.41 -3.56
CA ASP A 86 8.76 -11.49 -3.50
C ASP A 86 9.69 -11.27 -2.30
N SER A 87 10.03 -10.01 -2.03
CA SER A 87 10.85 -9.64 -0.86
C SER A 87 10.17 -9.89 0.48
N LEU A 88 8.84 -9.81 0.55
CA LEU A 88 8.09 -10.04 1.79
C LEU A 88 7.89 -11.52 2.09
N LEU A 89 7.79 -12.35 1.05
CA LEU A 89 7.62 -13.80 1.20
C LEU A 89 8.91 -14.48 1.67
N ASP A 90 10.07 -14.00 1.20
CA ASP A 90 11.38 -14.51 1.65
C ASP A 90 11.68 -14.18 3.11
N GLU A 91 11.20 -13.04 3.65
CA GLU A 91 11.36 -12.68 5.06
C GLU A 91 10.43 -13.46 6.01
N SER A 92 9.44 -14.18 5.47
CA SER A 92 8.45 -14.95 6.24
C SER A 92 8.78 -16.45 6.38
N ARG A 93 9.94 -16.88 5.86
CA ARG A 93 10.51 -18.23 5.99
C ARG A 93 11.68 -18.23 6.98
#